data_AF-A0A2E7VZ95-F1
#
_entry.id   AF-A0A2E7VZ95-F1
#
_cell.length_a   1.000
_cell.length_b   1.000
_cell.length_c   1.000
_cell.angle_alpha   90.00
_cell.angle_beta   90.00
_cell.angle_gamma   90.00
#
_symmetry.space_group_name_H-M   'P 1'
#
loop_
_entity.id
_entity.type
_entity.pdbx_description
1 polymer ?
#
loop_
_entity_poly.entity_id
_entity_poly.type
_entity_poly.pdbx_seq_one_letter_code
_entity_poly.pdbx_strand_id
1 'polypeptide(L)'
;MGYTFPHQTGDNEGRRHTYLEYLIQDGNLDHIMMFSIFSLPDDYHRRDYIMRLAVALKVKLHFANEEFVLDSWEMLDKIEYLRNFTNDWSNPVYESSNMALPTTE
;
A
#
# COMPACT_ATOMS: atom_id res chain seq x y z
N MET A 1 -38.08 14.95 11.74
CA MET A 1 -37.33 15.44 10.58
C MET A 1 -35.86 15.15 10.85
N GLY A 2 -35.25 14.23 10.10
CA GLY A 2 -33.83 13.89 10.26
C GLY A 2 -32.97 14.89 9.52
N TYR A 3 -31.95 15.44 10.19
CA TYR A 3 -30.95 16.27 9.54
C TYR A 3 -30.18 15.41 8.54
N THR A 4 -30.34 15.70 7.25
CA THR A 4 -29.53 15.13 6.18
C THR A 4 -28.36 16.08 5.96
N PHE A 5 -27.15 15.65 6.30
CA PHE A 5 -25.94 16.38 5.96
C PHE A 5 -25.83 16.44 4.44
N PRO A 6 -25.78 17.63 3.82
CA PRO A 6 -25.96 17.77 2.38
C PRO A 6 -24.84 17.09 1.57
N HIS A 7 -23.70 16.75 2.18
CA HIS A 7 -22.53 16.17 1.51
C HIS A 7 -21.99 14.97 2.31
N GLN A 8 -22.81 13.94 2.51
CA GLN A 8 -22.26 12.61 2.78
C GLN A 8 -21.97 11.94 1.43
N THR A 9 -20.88 12.37 0.77
CA THR A 9 -20.25 11.60 -0.30
C THR A 9 -19.60 10.38 0.32
N GLY A 10 -20.43 9.42 0.71
CA GLY A 10 -20.01 8.08 1.12
C GLY A 10 -19.57 7.25 -0.08
N ASP A 11 -18.75 7.80 -0.96
CA ASP A 11 -17.77 6.96 -1.63
C ASP A 11 -16.64 6.88 -0.61
N ASN A 12 -16.65 5.82 0.20
CA ASN A 12 -15.53 5.52 1.07
C ASN A 12 -14.29 5.61 0.17
N GLU A 13 -13.32 6.47 0.50
CA GLU A 13 -12.17 6.74 -0.37
C GLU A 13 -11.46 5.46 -0.86
N GLY A 14 -11.69 4.32 -0.19
CA GLY A 14 -11.20 2.99 -0.53
C GLY A 14 -11.31 2.52 -1.98
N ARG A 15 -12.23 3.03 -2.83
CA ARG A 15 -12.25 2.61 -4.25
C ARG A 15 -11.31 3.39 -5.16
N ARG A 16 -11.17 4.69 -4.96
CA ARG A 16 -10.50 5.58 -5.93
C ARG A 16 -9.40 6.44 -5.31
N HIS A 17 -9.43 6.68 -4.00
CA HIS A 17 -8.44 7.48 -3.28
C HIS A 17 -8.16 8.84 -3.95
N THR A 18 -9.21 9.52 -4.41
CA THR A 18 -9.10 10.78 -5.15
C THR A 18 -8.47 11.90 -4.29
N TYR A 19 -8.76 11.92 -2.99
CA TYR A 19 -8.15 12.90 -2.10
C TYR A 19 -6.66 12.64 -1.87
N LEU A 20 -6.25 11.38 -1.71
CA LEU A 20 -4.84 11.01 -1.65
C LEU A 20 -4.07 11.44 -2.91
N GLU A 21 -4.66 11.25 -4.09
CA GLU A 21 -4.07 11.74 -5.35
C GLU A 21 -3.90 13.26 -5.35
N TYR A 22 -4.92 14.01 -4.92
CA TYR A 22 -4.83 15.46 -4.76
C TYR A 22 -3.72 15.87 -3.78
N LEU A 23 -3.60 15.19 -2.63
CA LEU A 23 -2.54 15.46 -1.65
C LEU A 23 -1.14 15.25 -2.23
N ILE A 24 -0.98 14.23 -3.09
CA ILE A 24 0.29 13.93 -3.77
C ILE A 24 0.60 14.96 -4.87
N GLN A 25 -0.40 15.40 -5.65
CA GLN A 25 -0.20 16.29 -6.80
C GLN A 25 -0.13 17.76 -6.42
N ASP A 26 -1.09 18.23 -5.62
CA ASP A 26 -1.35 19.65 -5.40
C ASP A 26 -1.27 20.03 -3.91
N GLY A 27 -1.20 19.05 -3.01
CA GLY A 27 -1.17 19.27 -1.56
C GLY A 27 0.10 19.94 -1.04
N ASN A 28 1.17 20.02 -1.86
CA ASN A 28 2.49 20.54 -1.48
C ASN A 28 3.03 19.87 -0.19
N LEU A 29 2.95 18.53 -0.14
CA LEU A 29 3.39 17.71 0.97
C LEU A 29 4.58 16.85 0.55
N ASP A 30 5.62 16.81 1.38
CA ASP A 30 6.76 15.90 1.19
C ASP A 30 6.49 14.49 1.76
N HIS A 31 5.60 14.40 2.75
CA HIS A 31 5.33 13.20 3.51
C HIS A 31 3.84 13.04 3.81
N ILE A 32 3.33 11.83 3.57
CA ILE A 32 1.95 11.43 3.89
C ILE A 32 2.01 10.18 4.78
N MET A 33 1.31 10.21 5.91
CA MET A 33 1.20 9.07 6.82
C MET A 33 -0.09 8.30 6.55
N MET A 34 0.04 7.00 6.38
CA MET A 34 -1.05 6.04 6.19
C MET A 34 -0.95 4.97 7.28
N PHE A 35 -2.08 4.43 7.72
CA PHE A 35 -2.08 3.38 8.73
C PHE A 35 -1.41 2.10 8.21
N SER A 36 -1.74 1.70 6.98
CA SER A 36 -1.25 0.44 6.41
C SER A 36 -1.26 0.46 4.88
N ILE A 37 -0.50 -0.43 4.24
CA ILE A 37 -0.60 -0.68 2.79
C ILE A 37 -2.01 -1.10 2.35
N PHE A 38 -2.79 -1.67 3.26
CA PHE A 38 -4.19 -2.02 3.05
C PHE A 38 -5.12 -0.79 3.08
N SER A 39 -4.58 0.40 3.38
CA SER A 39 -5.27 1.68 3.20
C SER A 39 -5.17 2.22 1.78
N LEU A 40 -4.48 1.53 0.86
CA LEU A 40 -4.48 1.84 -0.58
C LEU A 40 -5.63 1.11 -1.29
N PRO A 41 -6.00 1.52 -2.53
CA PRO A 41 -7.00 0.81 -3.31
C PRO A 41 -6.71 -0.69 -3.46
N ASP A 42 -7.77 -1.50 -3.46
CA ASP A 42 -7.66 -2.94 -3.72
C ASP A 42 -7.31 -3.26 -5.17
N ASP A 43 -7.83 -2.47 -6.12
CA ASP A 43 -7.48 -2.59 -7.53
C ASP A 43 -5.98 -2.38 -7.74
N TYR A 44 -5.33 -3.39 -8.34
CA TYR A 44 -3.89 -3.40 -8.56
C TYR A 44 -3.43 -2.19 -9.38
N HIS A 45 -4.12 -1.91 -10.50
CA HIS A 45 -3.72 -0.84 -11.41
C HIS A 45 -3.85 0.53 -10.76
N ARG A 46 -4.92 0.76 -9.99
CA ARG A 46 -5.13 2.03 -9.28
C ARG A 46 -4.12 2.22 -8.15
N ARG A 47 -3.81 1.15 -7.41
CA ARG A 47 -2.78 1.17 -6.37
C ARG A 47 -1.40 1.47 -6.96
N ASP A 48 -0.99 0.72 -7.99
CA ASP A 48 0.30 0.92 -8.67
C ASP A 48 0.42 2.35 -9.20
N TYR A 49 -0.63 2.88 -9.83
CA TYR A 49 -0.66 4.27 -10.27
C TYR A 49 -0.38 5.27 -9.13
N ILE A 50 -1.08 5.16 -8.00
CA ILE A 50 -0.90 6.09 -6.86
C ILE A 50 0.52 5.98 -6.30
N MET A 51 1.03 4.76 -6.14
CA MET A 51 2.37 4.53 -5.60
C MET A 51 3.46 5.09 -6.52
N ARG A 52 3.35 4.86 -7.83
CA ARG A 52 4.27 5.42 -8.83
C ARG A 52 4.20 6.94 -8.89
N LEU A 53 2.99 7.50 -8.78
CA LEU A 53 2.78 8.94 -8.75
C LEU A 53 3.48 9.59 -7.54
N ALA A 54 3.35 8.98 -6.35
CA ALA A 54 4.03 9.44 -5.14
C ALA A 54 5.57 9.44 -5.33
N VAL A 55 6.14 8.35 -5.82
CA VAL A 55 7.59 8.24 -6.09
C VAL A 55 8.04 9.27 -7.15
N ALA A 56 7.29 9.42 -8.24
CA ALA A 56 7.61 10.35 -9.31
C ALA A 56 7.64 11.81 -8.84
N LEU A 57 6.70 12.18 -7.96
CA LEU A 57 6.61 13.51 -7.37
C LEU A 57 7.43 13.68 -6.08
N LYS A 58 8.21 12.66 -5.70
CA LYS A 58 9.06 12.63 -4.50
C LYS A 58 8.28 12.81 -3.18
N VAL A 59 7.01 12.43 -3.18
CA VAL A 59 6.15 12.38 -1.99
C VAL A 59 6.34 11.03 -1.32
N LYS A 60 6.74 11.03 -0.05
CA LYS A 60 7.01 9.81 0.72
C LYS A 60 5.75 9.33 1.42
N LEU A 61 5.33 8.09 1.14
CA LEU A 61 4.21 7.46 1.86
C LEU A 61 4.77 6.62 3.00
N HIS A 62 4.40 6.97 4.24
CA HIS A 62 4.73 6.18 5.42
C HIS A 62 3.59 5.24 5.75
N PHE A 63 3.88 3.96 5.95
CA PHE A 63 2.90 2.96 6.34
C PHE A 63 3.21 2.50 7.77
N ALA A 64 2.40 2.96 8.72
CA ALA A 64 2.70 2.85 10.14
C ALA A 64 2.70 1.40 10.65
N ASN A 65 1.75 0.58 10.20
CA ASN A 65 1.60 -0.80 10.66
C ASN A 65 2.71 -1.73 10.14
N GLU A 66 3.24 -1.46 8.95
CA GLU A 66 4.32 -2.23 8.34
C GLU A 66 5.70 -1.61 8.59
N GLU A 67 5.78 -0.49 9.33
CA GLU A 67 7.00 0.23 9.67
C GLU A 67 7.94 0.48 8.46
N PHE A 68 7.37 0.84 7.30
CA PHE A 68 8.15 1.17 6.11
C PHE A 68 7.68 2.45 5.39
N VAL A 69 8.54 2.93 4.50
CA VAL A 69 8.32 4.13 3.69
C VAL A 69 8.47 3.80 2.22
N LEU A 70 7.50 4.20 1.40
CA LEU A 70 7.64 4.24 -0.06
C LEU A 70 8.30 5.55 -0.47
N ASP A 71 9.56 5.48 -0.89
CA ASP A 71 10.35 6.62 -1.36
C ASP A 71 11.15 6.34 -2.64
N SER A 72 11.09 5.12 -3.16
CA SER A 72 11.90 4.65 -4.27
C SER A 72 11.18 3.59 -5.09
N TRP A 73 11.56 3.47 -6.37
CA TRP A 73 10.98 2.51 -7.30
C TRP A 73 11.23 1.06 -6.88
N GLU A 74 12.39 0.76 -6.28
CA GLU A 74 12.74 -0.58 -5.76
C GLU A 74 11.79 -1.04 -4.64
N MET A 75 11.19 -0.10 -3.91
CA MET A 75 10.27 -0.42 -2.83
C MET A 75 8.89 -0.85 -3.35
N LEU A 76 8.52 -0.50 -4.59
CA LEU A 76 7.24 -0.91 -5.20
C LEU A 76 7.11 -2.44 -5.27
N ASP A 77 8.19 -3.11 -5.67
CA ASP A 77 8.21 -4.58 -5.79
C ASP A 77 8.06 -5.27 -4.43
N LYS A 78 8.60 -4.66 -3.37
CA LYS A 78 8.46 -5.16 -1.99
C LYS A 78 7.04 -5.05 -1.46
N ILE A 79 6.32 -3.98 -1.78
CA ILE A 79 4.92 -3.80 -1.34
C ILE A 79 4.03 -4.87 -1.96
N GLU A 80 4.24 -5.18 -3.25
CA GLU A 80 3.46 -6.21 -3.94
C GLU A 80 3.76 -7.61 -3.36
N TYR A 81 5.01 -7.89 -3.00
CA TYR A 81 5.37 -9.10 -2.27
C TYR A 81 4.65 -9.18 -0.91
N LEU A 82 4.68 -8.12 -0.10
CA LEU A 82 4.05 -8.08 1.23
C LEU A 82 2.53 -8.29 1.18
N ARG A 83 1.84 -7.75 0.17
CA ARG A 83 0.39 -7.97 -0.02
C ARG A 83 0.05 -9.39 -0.48
N ASN A 84 0.94 -10.04 -1.23
CA ASN A 84 0.72 -11.41 -1.69
C ASN A 84 1.06 -12.43 -0.60
N PHE A 85 2.01 -12.13 0.30
CA PHE A 85 2.34 -12.99 1.43
C PHE A 85 1.14 -13.24 2.35
N THR A 86 0.24 -12.27 2.56
CA THR A 86 -0.97 -12.49 3.38
C THR A 86 -2.01 -13.40 2.72
N ASN A 87 -1.88 -13.68 1.42
CA ASN A 87 -2.74 -14.64 0.72
C ASN A 87 -2.11 -16.05 0.69
N ASP A 88 -0.83 -16.17 1.03
CA ASP A 88 -0.16 -17.44 1.21
C ASP A 88 -0.28 -17.88 2.67
N TRP A 89 -1.10 -18.90 2.92
CA TRP A 89 -1.21 -19.52 4.24
C TRP A 89 -0.12 -20.58 4.45
N SER A 90 0.87 -20.65 3.57
CA SER A 90 2.06 -21.46 3.79
C SER A 90 2.70 -21.05 5.12
N ASN A 91 2.99 -22.06 5.93
CA ASN A 91 3.68 -21.81 7.19
C ASN A 91 5.13 -21.47 6.86
N PRO A 92 5.66 -20.28 7.21
CA PRO A 92 7.05 -19.90 6.92
C PRO A 92 8.07 -20.86 7.57
N VAL A 93 7.66 -21.60 8.60
CA VAL A 93 8.47 -22.68 9.22
C VAL A 93 8.56 -23.92 8.32
N TYR A 94 7.54 -24.21 7.53
CA TYR A 94 7.53 -25.34 6.58
C TYR A 94 8.37 -25.06 5.33
N GLU A 95 8.39 -23.82 4.84
CA GLU A 95 9.21 -23.47 3.67
C GLU A 95 10.70 -23.40 4.00
N SER A 96 11.04 -22.89 5.18
CA SER A 96 12.44 -22.85 5.66
C SER A 96 13.03 -24.23 5.93
N SER A 97 12.21 -25.22 6.30
CA SER A 97 12.66 -26.62 6.47
C SER A 97 12.81 -27.37 5.15
N ASN A 98 12.09 -26.97 4.09
CA ASN A 98 12.22 -27.55 2.75
C ASN A 98 13.31 -26.89 1.88
N MET A 99 13.84 -25.73 2.27
CA MET A 99 14.99 -25.10 1.61
C MET A 99 16.35 -25.68 2.04
N ALA A 100 16.39 -26.57 3.03
CA ALA A 100 17.58 -27.34 3.36
C ALA A 100 17.79 -28.43 2.28
N LEU A 101 18.42 -28.06 1.18
CA LEU A 101 18.86 -28.97 0.12
C LEU A 101 19.95 -29.93 0.62
N PRO A 102 20.09 -31.10 -0.05
CA PRO A 102 20.43 -32.37 0.56
C PRO A 102 21.90 -32.43 1.00
N THR A 103 22.13 -33.15 2.10
CA THR A 103 23.46 -33.62 2.45
C THR A 103 24.03 -34.43 1.29
N THR A 104 25.00 -33.85 0.57
CA THR A 104 25.89 -34.58 -0.33
C THR A 104 26.66 -35.61 0.50
N GLU A 105 26.35 -36.89 0.27
CA GLU A 105 27.22 -38.03 0.61
C GLU A 105 28.45 -38.07 -0.31
#